data_AF-A0A7W1RCG1-F1
#
_entry.id   AF-A0A7W1RCG1-F1
#
_cell.length_a   1.000
_cell.length_b   1.000
_cell.length_c   1.000
_cell.angle_alpha   90.00
_cell.angle_beta   90.00
_cell.angle_gamma   90.00
#
_symmetry.space_group_name_H-M   'P 1'
#
loop_
_entity.id
_entity.type
_entity.pdbx_description
1 polymer ?
#
loop_
_entity_poly.entity_id
_entity_poly.type
_entity_poly.pdbx_seq_one_letter_code
_entity_poly.pdbx_strand_id
1 'polypeptide(L)' 'MASVLITGASTGIGRATALRLAGKGWTVLAG' A
#
# COMPACT_ATOMS: atom_id res chain seq x y z
N MET A 1 -0.03 -15.41 2.79
CA MET A 1 -0.53 -14.03 2.60
C MET A 1 0.48 -13.10 3.26
N ALA A 2 1.01 -12.10 2.53
CA ALA A 2 2.06 -11.22 3.02
C ALA A 2 1.49 -9.84 3.39
N SER A 3 2.09 -9.19 4.39
CA SER A 3 1.70 -7.86 4.87
C SER A 3 2.79 -6.83 4.56
N VAL A 4 2.41 -5.57 4.35
CA VAL A 4 3.33 -4.46 4.08
C VAL A 4 2.86 -3.18 4.77
N LEU A 5 3.82 -2.41 5.31
CA LEU A 5 3.62 -1.05 5.80
C LEU A 5 4.13 -0.05 4.77
N ILE A 6 3.30 0.91 4.37
CA ILE A 6 3.68 2.01 3.49
C ILE A 6 3.42 3.33 4.22
N THR A 7 4.46 4.14 4.34
CA THR A 7 4.39 5.50 4.88
C THR A 7 4.38 6.53 3.76
N GLY A 8 3.84 7.73 4.02
CA GLY A 8 3.64 8.75 3.00
C GLY A 8 2.60 8.31 1.95
N ALA A 9 1.63 7.50 2.34
CA ALA A 9 0.65 6.90 1.45
C ALA A 9 -0.58 7.78 1.16
N SER A 10 -0.56 9.02 1.66
CA SER A 10 -1.69 9.95 1.55
C SER A 10 -1.90 10.43 0.11
N THR A 11 -0.83 10.57 -0.69
CA THR A 11 -0.90 10.97 -2.11
C THR A 11 0.23 10.35 -2.95
N GLY A 12 0.29 10.71 -4.23
CA GLY A 12 1.43 10.43 -5.11
C GLY A 12 1.84 8.95 -5.19
N ILE A 13 3.16 8.71 -5.13
CA ILE A 13 3.76 7.39 -5.30
C ILE A 13 3.36 6.44 -4.16
N GLY A 14 3.26 6.94 -2.94
CA GLY A 14 2.85 6.14 -1.77
C GLY A 14 1.43 5.58 -1.96
N ARG A 15 0.47 6.43 -2.31
CA ARG A 15 -0.92 6.02 -2.58
C ARG A 15 -1.01 5.02 -3.74
N ALA A 16 -0.33 5.31 -4.85
CA ALA A 16 -0.35 4.42 -6.02
C ALA A 16 0.24 3.04 -5.72
N THR A 17 1.28 2.98 -4.89
CA THR A 17 1.92 1.73 -4.49
C THR A 17 1.04 0.91 -3.55
N ALA A 18 0.40 1.56 -2.56
CA ALA A 18 -0.55 0.91 -1.66
C ALA A 18 -1.70 0.25 -2.42
N LEU A 19 -2.33 0.98 -3.35
CA LEU A 19 -3.43 0.46 -4.16
C LEU A 19 -2.99 -0.71 -5.04
N ARG A 20 -1.81 -0.62 -5.66
CA ARG A 20 -1.27 -1.69 -6.51
C ARG A 20 -0.98 -2.98 -5.73
N LEU A 21 -0.49 -2.89 -4.49
CA LEU A 21 -0.23 -4.07 -3.66
C LEU A 21 -1.52 -4.67 -3.08
N ALA A 22 -2.46 -3.82 -2.66
CA ALA A 22 -3.78 -4.28 -2.23
C ALA A 22 -4.50 -5.05 -3.36
N GLY A 23 -4.46 -4.53 -4.59
CA GLY A 23 -5.01 -5.22 -5.78
C GLY A 23 -4.31 -6.55 -6.12
N LYS A 24 -3.11 -6.81 -5.58
CA LYS A 24 -2.41 -8.10 -5.67
C LYS A 24 -2.71 -9.04 -4.49
N GLY A 25 -3.63 -8.68 -3.60
CA GLY A 25 -4.03 -9.51 -2.46
C GLY A 25 -3.11 -9.40 -1.23
N TRP A 26 -2.30 -8.34 -1.14
CA TRP A 26 -1.50 -8.07 0.05
C TRP A 26 -2.34 -7.38 1.12
N THR A 27 -2.03 -7.65 2.38
CA THR A 27 -2.55 -6.86 3.50
C THR A 27 -1.72 -5.59 3.63
N VAL A 28 -2.30 -4.43 3.33
CA VAL A 28 -1.58 -3.15 3.32
C VAL A 28 -1.98 -2.32 4.54
N LEU A 29 -1.00 -1.92 5.34
CA LEU A 29 -1.11 -0.86 6.33
C LEU A 29 -0.52 0.42 5.72
N ALA A 30 -1.31 1.49 5.67
CA ALA A 30 -0.93 2.72 4.97
C ALA A 30 -1.19 3.95 5.85
N GLY A 31 -0.19 4.85 5.93
CA GLY A 31 -0.25 6.15 6.60
C GLY A 31 0.42 7.24 5.78
#